data_AF-A0A932TMU9-F1
#
_entry.id   AF-A0A932TMU9-F1
#
_cell.length_a   1.000
_cell.length_b   1.000
_cell.length_c   1.000
_cell.angle_alpha   90.00
_cell.angle_beta   90.00
_cell.angle_gamma   90.00
#
_symmetry.space_group_name_H-M   'P 1'
#
loop_
_entity.id
_entity.type
_entity.pdbx_description
1 polymer ?
#
loop_
_entity_poly.entity_id
_entity_poly.type
_entity_poly.pdbx_seq_one_letter_code
_entity_poly.pdbx_strand_id
1 'polypeptide(L)'
;MSVFRRMSRSGVPLLFTALVLAATQAAMAQTGERETIPADTVVRLKMDSALNSRDAKEGDLFASVLAESDRSGFPEGTRFQGVVREVQRHTDNKPGMLDVEIHRAYLPGGGKVAVSGRLASLAGDDVRRMENGRLEARKRSGSKMDWKWAGYGAGAGAVLSAVTGGKILKGVLLGGLAGAVYGYFTRDKGEKDSFRDVDLPRGTEFGMRLERQVVFDNRASYRYASDQQPPQGSREDERILGERQEMRYQEATVRLDGRSVQLDEPPMNLNGILYVPLEPIARAANLRLTHRPGQHSFALSTAAGRMTASAGETRVTMSRGEAVTLTEEPVSLNGMIFVSPDYLSRVANLRAYWDAANLRLELQTQR
;
A
#
# COMPACT_ATOMS: atom_id res chain seq x y z
N MET A 1 -9.92 12.48 -100.76
CA MET A 1 -9.81 11.49 -99.67
C MET A 1 -9.44 12.24 -98.41
N SER A 2 -10.28 12.10 -97.38
CA SER A 2 -9.93 11.94 -95.94
C SER A 2 -8.86 12.87 -95.34
N VAL A 3 -8.94 13.48 -94.15
CA VAL A 3 -9.84 13.42 -92.99
C VAL A 3 -9.18 14.37 -91.97
N PHE A 4 -10.00 15.11 -91.20
CA PHE A 4 -9.76 15.73 -89.88
C PHE A 4 -8.66 16.80 -89.69
N ARG A 5 -8.82 17.94 -88.99
CA ARG A 5 -9.67 18.53 -87.93
C ARG A 5 -8.78 18.92 -86.72
N ARG A 6 -8.85 20.23 -86.39
CA ARG A 6 -8.80 20.88 -85.05
C ARG A 6 -7.48 21.19 -84.34
N MET A 7 -7.23 22.51 -84.25
CA MET A 7 -7.12 23.34 -83.02
C MET A 7 -6.98 22.61 -81.67
N SER A 8 -6.07 23.09 -80.81
CA SER A 8 -6.39 23.98 -79.68
C SER A 8 -5.11 24.37 -78.92
N ARG A 9 -4.90 25.67 -78.67
CA ARG A 9 -5.11 26.38 -77.38
C ARG A 9 -3.95 26.25 -76.39
N SER A 10 -3.20 27.35 -76.33
CA SER A 10 -2.24 27.68 -75.28
C SER A 10 -2.94 28.09 -73.99
N GLY A 11 -2.38 27.64 -72.87
CA GLY A 11 -2.11 28.48 -71.70
C GLY A 11 -3.22 28.66 -70.66
N VAL A 12 -3.13 27.90 -69.56
CA VAL A 12 -3.26 28.38 -68.18
C VAL A 12 -2.46 27.42 -67.27
N PRO A 13 -1.47 27.86 -66.48
CA PRO A 13 -0.91 27.04 -65.42
C PRO A 13 -1.79 27.12 -64.16
N LEU A 14 -2.10 25.94 -63.64
CA LEU A 14 -2.74 25.69 -62.35
C LEU A 14 -1.74 25.91 -61.20
N LEU A 15 -2.09 26.78 -60.26
CA LEU A 15 -1.49 26.86 -58.93
C LEU A 15 -2.33 25.97 -57.99
N PHE A 16 -1.96 24.70 -57.89
CA PHE A 16 -2.42 23.80 -56.84
C PHE A 16 -1.42 23.88 -55.68
N THR A 17 -1.70 24.72 -54.69
CA THR A 17 -0.97 24.69 -53.42
C THR A 17 -1.53 23.54 -52.58
N ALA A 18 -0.72 22.50 -52.42
CA ALA A 18 -1.02 21.33 -51.61
C ALA A 18 -1.11 21.69 -50.12
N LEU A 19 -2.28 21.50 -49.52
CA LEU A 19 -2.49 21.58 -48.08
C LEU A 19 -2.58 20.14 -47.53
N VAL A 20 -1.42 19.51 -47.29
CA VAL A 20 -1.35 18.23 -46.57
C VAL A 20 -0.15 18.29 -45.63
N LEU A 21 -0.40 18.45 -44.32
CA LEU A 21 0.31 17.86 -43.17
C LEU A 21 -0.11 18.60 -41.89
N ALA A 22 -1.23 18.20 -41.30
CA ALA A 22 -1.58 18.63 -39.94
C ALA A 22 -2.49 17.59 -39.26
N ALA A 23 -1.99 16.37 -39.07
CA ALA A 23 -2.71 15.35 -38.28
C ALA A 23 -1.79 14.24 -37.74
N THR A 24 -0.64 14.54 -37.14
CA THR A 24 0.17 13.51 -36.45
C THR A 24 0.98 14.06 -35.27
N GLN A 25 0.38 14.84 -34.35
CA GLN A 25 1.02 15.13 -33.05
C GLN A 25 -0.02 15.19 -31.92
N ALA A 26 -0.69 14.07 -31.66
CA ALA A 26 -1.43 13.84 -30.42
C ALA A 26 -1.22 12.40 -29.95
N ALA A 27 0.05 12.00 -29.86
CA ALA A 27 0.49 10.83 -29.14
C ALA A 27 1.81 11.17 -28.44
N MET A 28 1.82 12.26 -27.67
CA MET A 28 2.82 12.38 -26.61
C MET A 28 2.47 11.32 -25.58
N ALA A 29 3.26 10.26 -25.61
CA ALA A 29 3.24 9.15 -24.68
C ALA A 29 3.08 9.64 -23.24
N GLN A 30 1.96 9.31 -22.62
CA GLN A 30 1.84 9.35 -21.16
C GLN A 30 2.55 8.11 -20.60
N THR A 31 3.89 8.15 -20.59
CA THR A 31 4.68 7.11 -19.95
C THR A 31 4.64 7.38 -18.44
N GLY A 32 3.66 6.80 -17.74
CA GLY A 32 3.83 6.58 -16.30
C GLY A 32 5.12 5.78 -16.14
N GLU A 33 6.02 6.24 -15.28
CA GLU A 33 7.27 5.52 -15.05
C GLU A 33 6.92 4.23 -14.33
N ARG A 34 6.89 3.15 -15.12
CA ARG A 34 6.55 1.82 -14.67
C ARG A 34 7.73 1.29 -13.86
N GLU A 35 7.60 1.31 -12.55
CA GLU A 35 8.63 0.82 -11.65
C GLU A 35 8.60 -0.70 -11.65
N THR A 36 9.78 -1.30 -11.77
CA THR A 36 9.95 -2.75 -11.74
C THR A 36 10.98 -3.10 -10.68
N ILE A 37 10.51 -3.72 -9.61
CA ILE A 37 11.34 -4.26 -8.56
C ILE A 37 11.61 -5.74 -8.88
N PRO A 38 12.87 -6.14 -9.16
CA PRO A 38 13.18 -7.51 -9.53
C PRO A 38 12.95 -8.51 -8.39
N ALA A 39 12.79 -9.78 -8.75
CA ALA A 39 12.86 -10.88 -7.81
C ALA A 39 14.21 -10.90 -7.07
N ASP A 40 14.25 -11.59 -5.92
CA ASP A 40 15.38 -11.67 -5.00
C ASP A 40 15.81 -10.33 -4.35
N THR A 41 15.12 -9.23 -4.66
CA THR A 41 15.26 -7.96 -3.92
C THR A 41 14.86 -8.16 -2.47
N VAL A 42 15.71 -7.71 -1.54
CA VAL A 42 15.42 -7.66 -0.10
C VAL A 42 14.93 -6.26 0.26
N VAL A 43 13.68 -6.19 0.71
CA VAL A 43 13.00 -5.00 1.19
C VAL A 43 13.15 -4.91 2.71
N ARG A 44 13.58 -3.76 3.22
CA ARG A 44 13.64 -3.46 4.65
C ARG A 44 12.29 -2.97 5.12
N LEU A 45 11.73 -3.67 6.11
CA LEU A 45 10.43 -3.40 6.69
C LEU A 45 10.55 -3.18 8.19
N LYS A 46 9.59 -2.46 8.77
CA LYS A 46 9.39 -2.35 10.22
C LYS A 46 8.02 -2.95 10.57
N MET A 47 7.93 -3.71 11.65
CA MET A 47 6.65 -4.21 12.16
C MET A 47 5.72 -3.03 12.48
N ASP A 48 4.49 -3.05 11.98
CA ASP A 48 3.49 -2.02 12.29
C ASP A 48 2.64 -2.41 13.50
N SER A 49 2.38 -3.71 13.67
CA SER A 49 1.74 -4.30 14.83
C SER A 49 2.71 -5.24 15.55
N ALA A 50 2.56 -5.39 16.87
CA ALA A 50 3.31 -6.41 17.59
C ALA A 50 2.86 -7.82 17.15
N LEU A 51 3.78 -8.79 17.17
CA LEU A 51 3.50 -10.19 16.86
C LEU A 51 4.30 -11.10 17.80
N ASN A 52 3.64 -12.10 18.39
CA ASN A 52 4.27 -12.98 19.38
C ASN A 52 3.89 -14.45 19.15
N SER A 53 4.84 -15.39 19.24
CA SER A 53 4.57 -16.82 19.03
C SER A 53 3.67 -17.45 20.10
N ARG A 54 3.54 -16.80 21.26
CA ARG A 54 2.64 -17.23 22.33
C ARG A 54 1.19 -17.10 21.94
N ASP A 55 0.81 -16.04 21.24
CA ASP A 55 -0.61 -15.73 21.00
C ASP A 55 -1.00 -15.87 19.53
N ALA A 56 -0.03 -15.74 18.62
CA ALA A 56 -0.24 -15.91 17.19
C ALA A 56 -0.70 -17.33 16.83
N LYS A 57 -1.44 -17.40 15.72
CA LYS A 57 -1.91 -18.62 15.07
C LYS A 57 -1.59 -18.57 13.59
N GLU A 58 -1.47 -19.74 12.97
CA GLU A 58 -1.37 -19.82 11.51
C GLU A 58 -2.63 -19.19 10.87
N GLY A 59 -2.41 -18.39 9.84
CA GLY A 59 -3.44 -17.59 9.18
C GLY A 59 -3.67 -16.20 9.79
N ASP A 60 -3.11 -15.89 10.97
CA ASP A 60 -3.22 -14.55 11.54
C ASP A 60 -2.61 -13.51 10.59
N LEU A 61 -3.32 -12.39 10.42
CA LEU A 61 -2.82 -11.27 9.64
C LEU A 61 -1.81 -10.47 10.45
N PHE A 62 -0.82 -9.90 9.77
CA PHE A 62 0.06 -8.89 10.35
C PHE A 62 0.37 -7.79 9.35
N ALA A 63 0.75 -6.62 9.87
CA ALA A 63 1.10 -5.45 9.08
C ALA A 63 2.56 -5.04 9.31
N SER A 64 3.18 -4.53 8.26
CA SER A 64 4.49 -3.89 8.31
C SER A 64 4.53 -2.67 7.41
N VAL A 65 5.50 -1.79 7.64
CA VAL A 65 5.71 -0.58 6.85
C VAL A 65 7.11 -0.59 6.26
N LEU A 66 7.28 0.05 5.10
CA LEU A 66 8.59 0.25 4.50
C LEU A 66 9.50 1.04 5.47
N ALA A 67 10.72 0.56 5.68
CA ALA A 67 11.69 1.29 6.48
C ALA A 67 12.19 2.53 5.71
N GLU A 68 12.41 3.66 6.39
CA GLU A 68 12.93 4.90 5.78
C GLU A 68 14.30 4.70 5.10
N SER A 69 15.10 3.76 5.61
CA SER A 69 16.40 3.40 5.03
C SER A 69 16.30 2.47 3.83
N ASP A 70 15.11 1.99 3.47
CA ASP A 70 14.94 1.06 2.37
C ASP A 70 15.21 1.72 1.02
N ARG A 71 15.78 0.94 0.09
CA ARG A 71 16.14 1.37 -1.26
C ARG A 71 15.69 0.34 -2.31
N SER A 72 14.60 -0.39 -2.04
CA SER A 72 14.12 -1.45 -2.93
C SER A 72 13.47 -0.92 -4.21
N GLY A 73 13.04 0.34 -4.19
CA GLY A 73 12.22 0.97 -5.23
C GLY A 73 10.74 1.10 -4.84
N PHE A 74 10.31 0.54 -3.69
CA PHE A 74 8.98 0.85 -3.17
C PHE A 74 8.94 2.32 -2.69
N PRO A 75 7.85 3.06 -2.97
CA PRO A 75 7.69 4.41 -2.47
C PRO A 75 7.64 4.47 -0.94
N GLU A 76 8.23 5.51 -0.36
CA GLU A 76 8.18 5.76 1.08
C GLU A 76 6.73 5.82 1.59
N GLY A 77 6.46 5.17 2.72
CA GLY A 77 5.10 5.04 3.27
C GLY A 77 4.31 3.84 2.75
N THR A 78 4.88 3.04 1.85
CA THR A 78 4.28 1.75 1.44
C THR A 78 4.07 0.87 2.67
N ARG A 79 2.88 0.28 2.77
CA ARG A 79 2.53 -0.70 3.81
C ARG A 79 2.39 -2.08 3.21
N PHE A 80 2.68 -3.09 4.01
CA PHE A 80 2.64 -4.48 3.60
C PHE A 80 1.74 -5.27 4.54
N GLN A 81 0.95 -6.16 3.95
CA GLN A 81 0.12 -7.11 4.68
C GLN A 81 0.58 -8.52 4.37
N GLY A 82 0.69 -9.29 5.44
CA GLY A 82 1.06 -10.69 5.39
C GLY A 82 0.22 -11.55 6.29
N VAL A 83 0.52 -12.85 6.25
CA VAL A 83 -0.06 -13.88 7.10
C VAL A 83 1.04 -14.60 7.85
N VAL A 84 0.71 -15.05 9.05
CA VAL A 84 1.48 -16.03 9.79
C VAL A 84 1.32 -17.39 9.14
N ARG A 85 2.45 -18.00 8.77
CA ARG A 85 2.49 -19.30 8.08
C ARG A 85 2.72 -20.47 9.01
N GLU A 86 3.56 -20.27 10.02
CA GLU A 86 3.91 -21.30 10.98
C GLU A 86 4.14 -20.64 12.34
N VAL A 87 3.59 -21.26 13.37
CA VAL A 87 3.80 -20.83 14.76
C VAL A 87 4.25 -22.03 15.59
N GLN A 88 5.36 -21.87 16.30
CA GLN A 88 5.73 -22.77 17.37
C GLN A 88 5.81 -21.97 18.66
N ARG A 89 5.05 -22.37 19.68
CA ARG A 89 5.25 -21.86 21.04
C ARG A 89 6.52 -22.47 21.63
N HIS A 90 7.20 -21.72 22.49
CA HIS A 90 8.36 -22.27 23.17
C HIS A 90 7.98 -23.42 24.10
N THR A 91 8.95 -24.30 24.32
CA THR A 91 8.93 -25.35 25.34
C THR A 91 10.33 -25.43 25.95
N ASP A 92 10.49 -26.16 27.04
CA ASP A 92 11.79 -26.35 27.71
C ASP A 92 12.90 -26.86 26.76
N ASN A 93 12.51 -27.55 25.68
CA ASN A 93 13.44 -28.19 24.75
C ASN A 93 13.41 -27.58 23.34
N LYS A 94 12.57 -26.57 23.08
CA LYS A 94 12.45 -25.94 21.76
C LYS A 94 12.15 -24.44 21.86
N PRO A 95 12.80 -23.60 21.04
CA PRO A 95 12.48 -22.17 20.98
C PRO A 95 11.07 -21.97 20.41
N GLY A 96 10.44 -20.85 20.75
CA GLY A 96 9.33 -20.36 19.97
C GLY A 96 9.82 -20.02 18.56
N MET A 97 8.96 -20.20 17.55
CA MET A 97 9.26 -19.87 16.16
C MET A 97 8.09 -19.19 15.49
N LEU A 98 8.39 -18.27 14.56
CA LEU A 98 7.42 -17.64 13.68
C LEU A 98 7.95 -17.63 12.25
N ASP A 99 7.10 -18.09 11.32
CA ASP A 99 7.26 -17.88 9.88
C ASP A 99 6.10 -17.02 9.37
N VAL A 100 6.40 -16.12 8.44
CA VAL A 100 5.41 -15.23 7.83
C VAL A 100 5.63 -15.09 6.34
N GLU A 101 4.57 -14.77 5.63
CA GLU A 101 4.60 -14.43 4.22
C GLU A 101 3.80 -13.16 3.94
N ILE A 102 4.33 -12.32 3.07
CA ILE A 102 3.72 -11.05 2.67
C ILE A 102 3.17 -11.22 1.25
N HIS A 103 1.89 -10.91 1.09
CA HIS A 103 1.16 -11.11 -0.17
C HIS A 103 0.68 -9.80 -0.81
N ARG A 104 0.71 -8.67 -0.09
CA ARG A 104 0.19 -7.41 -0.61
C ARG A 104 0.98 -6.20 -0.12
N ALA A 105 1.18 -5.25 -1.02
CA ALA A 105 1.66 -3.91 -0.73
C ALA A 105 0.56 -2.87 -1.03
N TYR A 106 0.43 -1.89 -0.15
CA TYR A 106 -0.43 -0.73 -0.25
C TYR A 106 0.46 0.50 -0.42
N LEU A 107 0.49 1.04 -1.64
CA LEU A 107 1.29 2.21 -1.99
C LEU A 107 0.71 3.49 -1.36
N PRO A 108 1.52 4.54 -1.15
CA PRO A 108 1.15 5.75 -0.40
C PRO A 108 -0.07 6.56 -0.87
N GLY A 109 -0.65 6.26 -2.03
CA GLY A 109 -2.02 6.73 -2.31
C GLY A 109 -2.90 5.64 -2.91
N GLY A 110 -2.96 4.52 -2.20
CA GLY A 110 -4.02 3.53 -2.32
C GLY A 110 -3.85 2.52 -3.43
N GLY A 111 -2.77 2.60 -4.22
CA GLY A 111 -2.43 1.55 -5.19
C GLY A 111 -2.17 0.23 -4.47
N LYS A 112 -2.92 -0.83 -4.83
CA LYS A 112 -2.73 -2.17 -4.27
C LYS A 112 -1.91 -3.00 -5.25
N VAL A 113 -0.80 -3.57 -4.78
CA VAL A 113 0.10 -4.39 -5.59
C VAL A 113 0.24 -5.75 -4.95
N ALA A 114 0.04 -6.80 -5.74
CA ALA A 114 0.32 -8.16 -5.28
C ALA A 114 1.83 -8.34 -5.10
N VAL A 115 2.21 -8.88 -3.96
CA VAL A 115 3.60 -9.18 -3.60
C VAL A 115 3.68 -10.66 -3.28
N SER A 116 4.85 -11.27 -3.47
CA SER A 116 5.13 -12.61 -2.95
C SER A 116 6.47 -12.49 -2.25
N GLY A 117 6.41 -12.39 -0.92
CA GLY A 117 7.55 -12.03 -0.09
C GLY A 117 7.72 -12.99 1.08
N ARG A 118 8.95 -13.48 1.27
CA ARG A 118 9.32 -14.31 2.42
C ARG A 118 10.40 -13.66 3.25
N LEU A 119 10.50 -14.05 4.52
CA LEU A 119 11.54 -13.54 5.41
C LEU A 119 12.93 -13.70 4.80
N ALA A 120 13.77 -12.71 5.07
CA ALA A 120 15.13 -12.66 4.59
C ALA A 120 16.06 -11.97 5.59
N SER A 121 17.29 -12.47 5.64
CA SER A 121 18.37 -11.80 6.35
C SER A 121 18.74 -10.47 5.66
N LEU A 122 19.10 -9.49 6.47
CA LEU A 122 19.65 -8.18 6.14
C LEU A 122 21.16 -8.10 6.42
N ALA A 123 21.79 -9.21 6.84
CA ALA A 123 23.18 -9.25 7.21
C ALA A 123 24.09 -9.26 5.99
N GLY A 124 25.25 -8.61 6.11
CA GLY A 124 26.10 -8.32 4.96
C GLY A 124 26.64 -9.55 4.22
N ASP A 125 26.67 -10.72 4.86
CA ASP A 125 27.07 -11.99 4.28
C ASP A 125 25.92 -12.74 3.58
N ASP A 126 24.66 -12.39 3.88
CA ASP A 126 23.45 -12.92 3.26
C ASP A 126 22.87 -12.01 2.17
N VAL A 127 23.23 -10.73 2.18
CA VAL A 127 22.80 -9.77 1.15
C VAL A 127 23.98 -9.19 0.36
N ARG A 128 23.70 -8.77 -0.86
CA ARG A 128 24.59 -7.94 -1.66
C ARG A 128 23.94 -6.59 -1.85
N ARG A 129 24.67 -5.52 -1.54
CA ARG A 129 24.25 -4.16 -1.89
C ARG A 129 24.63 -3.90 -3.35
N MET A 130 23.65 -3.50 -4.14
CA MET A 130 23.79 -3.12 -5.54
C MET A 130 24.27 -1.66 -5.64
N GLU A 131 24.72 -1.25 -6.82
CA GLU A 131 25.22 0.13 -7.06
C GLU A 131 24.17 1.20 -6.73
N ASN A 132 22.89 0.90 -6.98
CA ASN A 132 21.76 1.78 -6.66
C ASN A 132 21.35 1.75 -5.17
N GLY A 133 22.11 1.06 -4.30
CA GLY A 133 21.83 0.92 -2.88
C GLY A 133 20.81 -0.18 -2.52
N ARG A 134 20.12 -0.77 -3.50
CA ARG A 134 19.19 -1.88 -3.29
C ARG A 134 19.91 -3.09 -2.72
N LEU A 135 19.21 -3.88 -1.90
CA LEU A 135 19.70 -5.15 -1.41
C LEU A 135 19.15 -6.30 -2.24
N GLU A 136 20.02 -7.25 -2.59
CA GLU A 136 19.64 -8.51 -3.22
C GLU A 136 20.10 -9.68 -2.33
N ALA A 137 19.26 -10.68 -2.19
CA ALA A 137 19.59 -11.87 -1.42
C ALA A 137 20.69 -12.67 -2.16
N ARG A 138 21.72 -13.10 -1.42
CA ARG A 138 22.73 -14.00 -1.98
C ARG A 138 22.14 -15.41 -2.06
N LYS A 139 22.15 -15.99 -3.26
CA LYS A 139 21.83 -17.40 -3.45
C LYS A 139 23.01 -18.24 -2.93
N ARG A 140 22.87 -18.87 -1.75
CA ARG A 140 23.77 -19.96 -1.36
C ARG A 140 23.39 -21.19 -2.19
N SER A 141 24.36 -21.73 -2.93
CA SER A 141 24.16 -22.91 -3.77
C SER A 141 23.60 -24.08 -2.95
N GLY A 142 22.51 -24.71 -3.42
CA GLY A 142 22.09 -26.04 -2.98
C GLY A 142 21.23 -26.17 -1.71
N SER A 143 20.60 -25.12 -1.16
CA SER A 143 19.67 -25.32 -0.02
C SER A 143 18.45 -24.40 -0.06
N LYS A 144 17.25 -24.99 0.07
CA LYS A 144 15.99 -24.29 0.43
C LYS A 144 16.14 -23.77 1.86
N MET A 145 16.73 -22.59 2.00
CA MET A 145 16.89 -21.93 3.29
C MET A 145 15.65 -21.09 3.55
N ASP A 146 14.87 -21.51 4.53
CA ASP A 146 13.69 -20.79 4.99
C ASP A 146 14.07 -20.00 6.25
N TRP A 147 13.90 -18.68 6.19
CA TRP A 147 14.17 -17.82 7.33
C TRP A 147 12.96 -17.81 8.23
N LYS A 148 13.17 -18.02 9.53
CA LYS A 148 12.13 -17.95 10.57
C LYS A 148 12.67 -17.18 11.75
N TRP A 149 11.81 -16.47 12.46
CA TRP A 149 12.19 -15.95 13.77
C TRP A 149 12.22 -17.07 14.78
N ALA A 150 13.19 -17.02 15.69
CA ALA A 150 13.30 -17.95 16.80
C ALA A 150 13.66 -17.22 18.10
N GLY A 151 12.99 -17.57 19.20
CA GLY A 151 13.19 -16.94 20.51
C GLY A 151 14.34 -17.57 21.29
N TYR A 152 15.44 -16.82 21.47
CA TYR A 152 16.65 -17.24 22.18
C TYR A 152 17.11 -16.19 23.20
N GLY A 153 17.57 -16.64 24.36
CA GLY A 153 18.26 -15.80 25.36
C GLY A 153 17.37 -15.27 26.49
N ALA A 154 17.97 -14.53 27.43
CA ALA A 154 17.30 -14.05 28.63
C ALA A 154 16.60 -12.68 28.47
N GLY A 155 16.62 -12.08 27.28
CA GLY A 155 15.87 -10.88 26.88
C GLY A 155 14.78 -11.17 25.83
N ALA A 156 13.90 -10.19 25.55
CA ALA A 156 12.75 -10.29 24.63
C ALA A 156 13.14 -10.23 23.13
N GLY A 157 14.14 -11.00 22.71
CA GLY A 157 14.72 -10.89 21.37
C GLY A 157 14.38 -12.06 20.44
N ALA A 158 13.75 -11.76 19.31
CA ALA A 158 13.65 -12.67 18.18
C ALA A 158 14.97 -12.68 17.38
N VAL A 159 15.49 -13.86 17.06
CA VAL A 159 16.64 -14.01 16.15
C VAL A 159 16.16 -14.60 14.84
N LEU A 160 16.43 -13.91 13.73
CA LEU A 160 16.14 -14.48 12.41
C LEU A 160 17.14 -15.61 12.13
N SER A 161 16.61 -16.81 11.96
CA SER A 161 17.38 -18.04 11.86
C SER A 161 17.09 -18.74 10.55
N ALA A 162 18.14 -19.25 9.92
CA ALA A 162 18.02 -20.11 8.76
C ALA A 162 17.60 -21.51 9.20
N VAL A 163 16.50 -22.01 8.66
CA VAL A 163 16.01 -23.37 8.91
C VAL A 163 16.21 -24.20 7.64
N THR A 164 16.91 -25.33 7.79
CA THR A 164 17.16 -26.28 6.70
C THR A 164 16.95 -27.70 7.20
N GLY A 165 16.06 -28.47 6.56
CA GLY A 165 15.82 -29.88 6.91
C GLY A 165 15.37 -30.10 8.35
N GLY A 166 14.63 -29.15 8.94
CA GLY A 166 14.16 -29.20 10.33
C GLY A 166 15.22 -28.86 11.39
N LYS A 167 16.45 -28.52 10.99
CA LYS A 167 17.51 -28.05 11.90
C LYS A 167 17.67 -26.55 11.78
N ILE A 168 17.67 -25.87 12.92
CA ILE A 168 17.98 -24.43 13.03
C ILE A 168 19.49 -24.28 12.87
N LEU A 169 19.92 -23.62 11.81
CA LEU A 169 21.30 -23.16 11.68
C LEU A 169 21.43 -21.88 12.50
N LYS A 170 22.55 -21.73 13.22
CA LYS A 170 22.81 -20.57 14.10
C LYS A 170 22.41 -19.27 13.40
N GLY A 171 21.44 -18.57 13.98
CA GLY A 171 20.77 -17.43 13.38
C GLY A 171 21.67 -16.20 13.26
N VAL A 172 21.29 -15.30 12.35
CA VAL A 172 21.96 -14.01 12.21
C VAL A 172 21.12 -13.00 12.98
N LEU A 173 21.72 -12.36 13.98
CA LEU A 173 21.04 -11.34 14.78
C LEU A 173 20.70 -10.15 13.89
N LEU A 174 19.43 -10.02 13.54
CA LEU A 174 18.88 -8.91 12.80
C LEU A 174 17.59 -8.46 13.48
N GLY A 175 17.72 -7.34 14.19
CA GLY A 175 16.65 -6.72 14.94
C GLY A 175 17.25 -5.69 15.90
N GLY A 176 17.78 -4.59 15.36
CA GLY A 176 18.36 -3.54 16.19
C GLY A 176 19.05 -2.44 15.40
N LEU A 177 18.29 -1.59 14.70
CA LEU A 177 18.78 -0.25 14.31
C LEU A 177 17.83 0.90 14.71
N ALA A 178 16.85 0.66 15.58
CA ALA A 178 16.20 1.73 16.33
C ALA A 178 15.74 1.23 17.71
N GLY A 179 16.61 1.36 18.71
CA GLY A 179 16.27 1.28 20.14
C GLY A 179 16.16 -0.12 20.75
N ALA A 180 17.21 -0.51 21.48
CA ALA A 180 17.23 -1.56 22.52
C ALA A 180 17.17 -3.05 22.11
N VAL A 181 18.21 -3.57 21.44
CA VAL A 181 18.78 -4.89 21.80
C VAL A 181 20.31 -4.80 21.72
N TYR A 182 20.90 -4.10 22.70
CA TYR A 182 22.35 -4.07 22.89
C TYR A 182 22.74 -5.23 23.81
N GLY A 183 23.40 -6.24 23.24
CA GLY A 183 24.14 -7.27 23.99
C GLY A 183 23.46 -8.63 24.04
N TYR A 184 23.75 -9.53 23.10
CA TYR A 184 23.57 -10.98 23.32
C TYR A 184 24.56 -11.90 22.60
N PHE A 185 25.65 -11.40 22.00
CA PHE A 185 26.68 -12.27 21.42
C PHE A 185 28.11 -11.91 21.83
N THR A 186 28.29 -11.52 23.08
CA THR A 186 29.56 -11.71 23.77
C THR A 186 29.33 -12.53 25.02
N ARG A 187 29.42 -13.86 24.92
CA ARG A 187 30.52 -14.65 25.49
C ARG A 187 30.14 -16.10 25.81
N ASP A 188 31.19 -16.90 25.66
CA ASP A 188 31.57 -18.08 26.44
C ASP A 188 30.59 -19.25 26.62
N LYS A 189 31.10 -20.39 26.15
CA LYS A 189 30.63 -21.76 26.38
C LYS A 189 30.34 -22.00 27.86
N GLY A 190 29.11 -21.82 28.32
CA GLY A 190 28.77 -22.14 29.71
C GLY A 190 27.34 -21.91 30.18
N GLU A 191 26.59 -20.96 29.60
CA GLU A 191 25.22 -20.69 30.02
C GLU A 191 24.21 -21.49 29.18
N LYS A 192 23.29 -22.20 29.85
CA LYS A 192 22.25 -23.00 29.21
C LYS A 192 21.40 -22.10 28.29
N ASP A 193 21.31 -22.46 27.02
CA ASP A 193 20.43 -21.81 26.04
C ASP A 193 18.98 -21.78 26.58
N SER A 194 18.53 -20.64 27.10
CA SER A 194 17.14 -20.50 27.53
C SER A 194 16.26 -20.19 26.32
N PHE A 195 15.50 -21.19 25.87
CA PHE A 195 14.47 -21.03 24.85
C PHE A 195 13.32 -20.14 25.34
N ARG A 196 12.77 -19.32 24.45
CA ARG A 196 11.62 -18.45 24.74
C ARG A 196 10.70 -18.31 23.53
N ASP A 197 9.52 -17.76 23.76
CA ASP A 197 8.65 -17.33 22.67
C ASP A 197 9.32 -16.23 21.85
N VAL A 198 8.96 -16.16 20.57
CA VAL A 198 9.29 -15.03 19.72
C VAL A 198 8.43 -13.85 20.14
N ASP A 199 9.05 -12.70 20.35
CA ASP A 199 8.36 -11.44 20.60
C ASP A 199 8.89 -10.39 19.62
N LEU A 200 8.01 -9.87 18.76
CA LEU A 200 8.31 -8.88 17.73
C LEU A 200 7.50 -7.63 18.06
N PRO A 201 8.03 -6.69 18.85
CA PRO A 201 7.33 -5.44 19.14
C PRO A 201 7.20 -4.60 17.87
N ARG A 202 6.25 -3.65 17.89
CA ARG A 202 6.14 -2.63 16.85
C ARG A 202 7.48 -1.92 16.64
N GLY A 203 7.79 -1.62 15.38
CA GLY A 203 9.04 -0.98 14.97
C GLY A 203 10.20 -1.93 14.74
N THR A 204 10.07 -3.22 15.08
CA THR A 204 11.10 -4.23 14.81
C THR A 204 11.43 -4.27 13.31
N GLU A 205 12.69 -4.01 12.96
CA GLU A 205 13.14 -4.04 11.57
C GLU A 205 13.45 -5.48 11.13
N PHE A 206 13.03 -5.84 9.92
CA PHE A 206 13.31 -7.14 9.31
C PHE A 206 13.40 -7.04 7.77
N GLY A 207 13.96 -8.07 7.15
CA GLY A 207 14.05 -8.18 5.71
C GLY A 207 12.95 -9.07 5.13
N MET A 208 12.40 -8.65 4.00
CA MET A 208 11.53 -9.47 3.15
C MET A 208 12.19 -9.61 1.77
N ARG A 209 12.47 -10.83 1.33
CA ARG A 209 12.89 -11.10 -0.05
C ARG A 209 11.67 -11.32 -0.93
N LEU A 210 11.64 -10.62 -2.07
CA LEU A 210 10.68 -10.86 -3.14
C LEU A 210 10.98 -12.17 -3.85
N GLU A 211 10.00 -13.07 -3.93
CA GLU A 211 10.13 -14.32 -4.69
C GLU A 211 9.88 -14.11 -6.19
N ARG A 212 9.15 -13.05 -6.54
CA ARG A 212 8.82 -12.67 -7.91
C ARG A 212 9.03 -11.18 -8.09
N GLN A 213 9.23 -10.76 -9.34
CA GLN A 213 9.27 -9.35 -9.67
C GLN A 213 7.93 -8.68 -9.32
N VAL A 214 7.99 -7.45 -8.86
CA VAL A 214 6.83 -6.61 -8.57
C VAL A 214 6.88 -5.41 -9.52
N VAL A 215 5.75 -5.12 -10.15
CA VAL A 215 5.65 -4.07 -11.16
C VAL A 215 4.45 -3.19 -10.84
N PHE A 216 4.65 -1.89 -10.78
CA PHE A 216 3.59 -0.92 -10.53
C PHE A 216 3.88 0.41 -11.21
N ASP A 217 2.84 1.21 -11.41
CA ASP A 217 3.00 2.56 -11.94
C ASP A 217 3.40 3.50 -10.80
N ASN A 218 4.64 4.01 -10.84
CA ASN A 218 5.16 4.94 -9.85
C ASN A 218 4.73 6.37 -10.21
N ARG A 219 3.46 6.68 -10.02
CA ARG A 219 2.94 8.03 -10.24
C ARG A 219 2.99 8.80 -8.92
N ALA A 220 4.02 9.62 -8.72
CA ALA A 220 4.02 10.66 -7.69
C ALA A 220 2.99 11.78 -7.96
N SER A 221 2.24 11.71 -9.06
CA SER A 221 1.16 12.62 -9.42
C SER A 221 -0.12 11.85 -9.70
N TYR A 222 -1.09 11.95 -8.78
CA TYR A 222 -2.46 11.45 -8.98
C TYR A 222 -3.15 12.19 -10.11
N ARG A 223 -3.23 11.56 -11.28
CA ARG A 223 -4.30 11.76 -12.26
C ARG A 223 -5.12 10.48 -12.27
N TYR A 224 -6.33 10.52 -11.72
CA TYR A 224 -7.33 9.49 -11.99
C TYR A 224 -7.71 9.60 -13.47
N ALA A 225 -7.08 8.78 -14.31
CA ALA A 225 -7.62 8.43 -15.62
C ALA A 225 -8.42 7.14 -15.39
N SER A 226 -9.73 7.26 -15.59
CA SER A 226 -10.65 6.15 -15.74
C SER A 226 -10.14 5.21 -16.83
N ASP A 227 -9.93 3.94 -16.48
CA ASP A 227 -10.27 2.76 -17.27
C ASP A 227 -9.52 1.55 -16.70
N GLN A 228 -10.17 0.85 -15.77
CA GLN A 228 -9.98 -0.58 -15.54
C GLN A 228 -11.08 -1.10 -14.61
N GLN A 229 -11.98 -1.86 -15.20
CA GLN A 229 -13.02 -2.65 -14.54
C GLN A 229 -12.36 -3.63 -13.55
N PRO A 230 -12.72 -3.63 -12.25
CA PRO A 230 -12.17 -4.61 -11.32
C PRO A 230 -12.62 -6.04 -11.70
N PRO A 231 -11.75 -7.06 -11.57
CA PRO A 231 -12.14 -8.45 -11.77
C PRO A 231 -13.22 -8.84 -10.76
N GLN A 232 -14.31 -9.42 -11.27
CA GLN A 232 -15.36 -10.00 -10.44
C GLN A 232 -14.89 -11.34 -9.88
N GLY A 233 -14.83 -11.46 -8.56
CA GLY A 233 -14.81 -12.77 -7.90
C GLY A 233 -13.83 -12.86 -6.74
N SER A 234 -14.30 -12.49 -5.54
CA SER A 234 -14.26 -13.29 -4.30
C SER A 234 -14.67 -12.35 -3.16
N ARG A 235 -15.89 -12.57 -2.66
CA ARG A 235 -16.38 -12.00 -1.40
C ARG A 235 -15.99 -13.00 -0.32
N GLU A 236 -14.90 -12.74 0.37
CA GLU A 236 -14.67 -13.29 1.70
C GLU A 236 -14.25 -12.13 2.58
N ASP A 237 -14.87 -12.06 3.76
CA ASP A 237 -14.79 -10.98 4.72
C ASP A 237 -13.33 -10.66 5.08
N GLU A 238 -12.74 -9.65 4.41
CA GLU A 238 -11.40 -9.12 4.69
C GLU A 238 -11.47 -8.25 5.96
N ARG A 239 -11.79 -8.89 7.10
CA ARG A 239 -11.64 -8.27 8.43
C ARG A 239 -10.15 -8.19 8.73
N ILE A 240 -9.55 -7.05 8.40
CA ILE A 240 -8.17 -6.70 8.71
C ILE A 240 -8.03 -6.59 10.24
N LEU A 241 -7.48 -7.63 10.87
CA LEU A 241 -7.11 -7.68 12.27
C LEU A 241 -5.64 -7.30 12.44
N GLY A 242 -5.39 -6.00 12.53
CA GLY A 242 -4.41 -5.44 13.45
C GLY A 242 -5.20 -4.53 14.39
N GLU A 243 -4.80 -4.39 15.65
CA GLU A 243 -5.41 -3.36 16.51
C GLU A 243 -5.54 -2.06 15.71
N ARG A 244 -6.74 -1.48 15.66
CA ARG A 244 -7.00 -0.19 15.03
C ARG A 244 -6.08 0.84 15.67
N GLN A 245 -4.90 1.04 15.11
CA GLN A 245 -4.10 2.19 15.45
C GLN A 245 -4.63 3.34 14.62
N GLU A 246 -5.73 3.91 15.13
CA GLU A 246 -6.21 5.23 14.78
C GLU A 246 -5.10 6.23 15.12
N MET A 247 -4.14 6.43 14.21
CA MET A 247 -3.28 7.62 14.30
C MET A 247 -4.15 8.78 13.86
N ARG A 248 -4.79 9.43 14.84
CA ARG A 248 -5.42 10.73 14.65
C ARG A 248 -4.33 11.70 14.20
N TYR A 249 -4.43 12.20 12.97
CA TYR A 249 -3.59 13.30 12.53
C TYR A 249 -4.13 14.57 13.17
N GLN A 250 -3.79 14.80 14.44
CA GLN A 250 -4.25 15.98 15.18
C GLN A 250 -3.84 17.29 14.48
N GLU A 251 -2.76 17.26 13.70
CA GLU A 251 -2.23 18.40 12.95
C GLU A 251 -2.70 18.44 11.49
N ALA A 252 -3.42 17.42 10.99
CA ALA A 252 -3.82 17.43 9.58
C ALA A 252 -4.88 18.48 9.30
N THR A 253 -4.66 19.25 8.24
CA THR A 253 -5.57 20.31 7.81
C THR A 253 -6.37 19.88 6.58
N VAL A 254 -7.66 20.21 6.55
CA VAL A 254 -8.50 20.03 5.37
C VAL A 254 -8.86 21.41 4.84
N ARG A 255 -8.71 21.62 3.53
CA ARG A 255 -9.09 22.85 2.84
C ARG A 255 -10.05 22.53 1.71
N LEU A 256 -11.04 23.37 1.49
CA LEU A 256 -11.99 23.31 0.39
C LEU A 256 -11.98 24.63 -0.36
N ASP A 257 -11.69 24.57 -1.66
CA ASP A 257 -11.57 25.75 -2.53
C ASP A 257 -10.65 26.82 -1.92
N GLY A 258 -9.54 26.36 -1.34
CA GLY A 258 -8.54 27.19 -0.68
C GLY A 258 -8.91 27.71 0.72
N ARG A 259 -10.05 27.34 1.29
CA ARG A 259 -10.48 27.74 2.66
C ARG A 259 -10.37 26.58 3.63
N SER A 260 -9.86 26.81 4.84
CA SER A 260 -9.80 25.77 5.87
C SER A 260 -11.20 25.29 6.26
N VAL A 261 -11.39 23.98 6.34
CA VAL A 261 -12.60 23.31 6.83
C VAL A 261 -12.40 23.04 8.31
N GLN A 262 -13.31 23.52 9.14
CA GLN A 262 -13.31 23.22 10.57
C GLN A 262 -13.87 21.80 10.77
N LEU A 263 -13.08 20.95 11.42
CA LEU A 263 -13.43 19.55 11.65
C LEU A 263 -13.82 19.36 13.11
N ASP A 264 -14.89 18.60 13.34
CA ASP A 264 -15.34 18.23 14.68
C ASP A 264 -14.46 17.11 15.28
N GLU A 265 -13.84 16.30 14.43
CA GLU A 265 -12.82 15.31 14.78
C GLU A 265 -11.62 15.41 13.83
N PRO A 266 -10.39 15.10 14.28
CA PRO A 266 -9.22 15.13 13.41
C PRO A 266 -9.32 14.05 12.31
N PRO A 267 -8.71 14.29 11.13
CA PRO A 267 -8.46 13.23 10.17
C PRO A 267 -7.69 12.08 10.81
N MET A 268 -7.83 10.90 10.26
CA MET A 268 -7.20 9.72 10.81
C MET A 268 -6.51 8.90 9.74
N ASN A 269 -5.43 8.24 10.13
CA ASN A 269 -4.83 7.18 9.33
C ASN A 269 -5.41 5.85 9.79
N LEU A 270 -6.12 5.16 8.89
CA LEU A 270 -6.48 3.74 9.07
C LEU A 270 -5.72 2.93 8.03
N ASN A 271 -4.80 2.07 8.48
CA ASN A 271 -4.06 1.15 7.61
C ASN A 271 -3.28 1.82 6.46
N GLY A 272 -2.75 3.03 6.68
CA GLY A 272 -2.04 3.82 5.67
C GLY A 272 -2.93 4.75 4.86
N ILE A 273 -4.23 4.75 5.13
CA ILE A 273 -5.23 5.46 4.34
C ILE A 273 -5.73 6.64 5.15
N LEU A 274 -5.70 7.82 4.54
CA LEU A 274 -6.33 9.00 5.12
C LEU A 274 -7.85 8.82 5.11
N TYR A 275 -8.44 9.01 6.27
CA TYR A 275 -9.87 9.09 6.50
C TYR A 275 -10.20 10.44 7.11
N VAL A 276 -11.26 11.06 6.62
CA VAL A 276 -11.73 12.37 7.09
C VAL A 276 -13.20 12.30 7.45
N PRO A 277 -13.65 13.06 8.47
CA PRO A 277 -15.06 13.08 8.85
C PRO A 277 -15.88 13.70 7.71
N LEU A 278 -16.89 12.95 7.24
CA LEU A 278 -17.68 13.33 6.06
C LEU A 278 -18.58 14.54 6.31
N GLU A 279 -19.14 14.66 7.52
CA GLU A 279 -20.11 15.71 7.83
C GLU A 279 -19.57 17.14 7.69
N PRO A 280 -18.44 17.54 8.32
CA PRO A 280 -17.91 18.89 8.15
C PRO A 280 -17.52 19.21 6.71
N ILE A 281 -17.06 18.19 5.95
CA ILE A 281 -16.75 18.34 4.53
C ILE A 281 -18.04 18.57 3.73
N ALA A 282 -19.07 17.77 3.97
CA ALA A 282 -20.36 17.91 3.31
C ALA A 282 -20.96 19.30 3.58
N ARG A 283 -20.91 19.76 4.84
CA ARG A 283 -21.36 21.09 5.25
C ARG A 283 -20.58 22.20 4.52
N ALA A 284 -19.25 22.11 4.47
CA ALA A 284 -18.41 23.08 3.79
C ALA A 284 -18.63 23.11 2.27
N ALA A 285 -18.88 21.95 1.67
CA ALA A 285 -19.14 21.79 0.24
C ALA A 285 -20.62 21.97 -0.16
N ASN A 286 -21.48 22.39 0.78
CA ASN A 286 -22.92 22.55 0.57
C ASN A 286 -23.60 21.27 0.03
N LEU A 287 -23.13 20.11 0.49
CA LEU A 287 -23.72 18.80 0.22
C LEU A 287 -24.67 18.44 1.35
N ARG A 288 -25.77 17.75 1.03
CA ARG A 288 -26.73 17.32 2.04
C ARG A 288 -26.45 15.87 2.45
N LEU A 289 -25.88 15.71 3.65
CA LEU A 289 -25.71 14.42 4.31
C LEU A 289 -26.99 14.07 5.10
N THR A 290 -27.49 12.85 4.95
CA THR A 290 -28.53 12.26 5.78
C THR A 290 -27.93 11.05 6.48
N HIS A 291 -27.66 11.15 7.77
CA HIS A 291 -27.11 10.09 8.59
C HIS A 291 -27.74 10.19 9.98
N ARG A 292 -28.06 9.04 10.58
CA ARG A 292 -28.50 8.99 11.97
C ARG A 292 -27.35 8.41 12.81
N PRO A 293 -26.98 9.04 13.94
CA PRO A 293 -25.95 8.50 14.82
C PRO A 293 -26.21 7.04 15.16
N GLY A 294 -25.18 6.21 15.08
CA GLY A 294 -25.26 4.76 15.33
C GLY A 294 -25.80 3.91 14.18
N GLN A 295 -26.31 4.51 13.09
CA GLN A 295 -26.64 3.77 11.87
C GLN A 295 -25.40 3.65 10.97
N HIS A 296 -25.22 2.48 10.36
CA HIS A 296 -24.15 2.26 9.38
C HIS A 296 -24.52 2.82 8.00
N SER A 297 -25.80 2.94 7.68
CA SER A 297 -26.27 3.48 6.42
C SER A 297 -26.40 5.01 6.46
N PHE A 298 -26.06 5.64 5.35
CA PHE A 298 -26.14 7.08 5.17
C PHE A 298 -26.40 7.42 3.71
N ALA A 299 -26.85 8.65 3.47
CA ALA A 299 -27.10 9.16 2.13
C ALA A 299 -26.47 10.53 1.93
N LEU A 300 -25.88 10.74 0.75
CA LEU A 300 -25.29 12.01 0.36
C LEU A 300 -25.99 12.51 -0.89
N SER A 301 -26.50 13.73 -0.86
CA SER A 301 -27.04 14.42 -2.04
C SER A 301 -26.03 15.44 -2.53
N THR A 302 -25.61 15.27 -3.79
CA THR A 302 -24.72 16.16 -4.53
C THR A 302 -25.44 16.74 -5.75
N ALA A 303 -24.78 17.61 -6.51
CA ALA A 303 -25.31 18.11 -7.79
C ALA A 303 -25.54 16.97 -8.82
N ALA A 304 -24.82 15.85 -8.71
CA ALA A 304 -24.96 14.70 -9.60
C ALA A 304 -26.15 13.79 -9.25
N GLY A 305 -26.69 13.90 -8.02
CA GLY A 305 -27.81 13.10 -7.55
C GLY A 305 -27.69 12.68 -6.09
N ARG A 306 -28.63 11.83 -5.65
CA ARG A 306 -28.61 11.24 -4.31
C ARG A 306 -27.93 9.88 -4.36
N MET A 307 -27.11 9.61 -3.37
CA MET A 307 -26.43 8.32 -3.22
C MET A 307 -26.68 7.76 -1.84
N THR A 308 -26.68 6.44 -1.73
CA THR A 308 -26.81 5.70 -0.47
C THR A 308 -25.61 4.78 -0.33
N ALA A 309 -24.99 4.80 0.85
CA ALA A 309 -23.84 4.01 1.20
C ALA A 309 -24.01 3.43 2.61
N SER A 310 -23.27 2.37 2.90
CA SER A 310 -23.14 1.79 4.24
C SER A 310 -21.67 1.83 4.66
N ALA A 311 -21.40 2.18 5.90
CA ALA A 311 -20.08 1.99 6.49
C ALA A 311 -19.77 0.48 6.56
N GLY A 312 -18.54 0.10 6.20
CA GLY A 312 -18.14 -1.30 6.03
C GLY A 312 -18.49 -1.91 4.67
N GLU A 313 -19.00 -1.11 3.72
CA GLU A 313 -19.27 -1.55 2.35
C GLU A 313 -18.58 -0.65 1.34
N THR A 314 -17.91 -1.27 0.37
CA THR A 314 -17.29 -0.54 -0.76
C THR A 314 -18.29 -0.17 -1.85
N ARG A 315 -19.50 -0.73 -1.84
CA ARG A 315 -20.50 -0.49 -2.87
C ARG A 315 -21.41 0.69 -2.47
N VAL A 316 -21.51 1.68 -3.35
CA VAL A 316 -22.38 2.84 -3.18
C VAL A 316 -23.42 2.85 -4.30
N THR A 317 -24.69 2.96 -3.93
CA THR A 317 -25.80 2.98 -4.89
C THR A 317 -26.19 4.42 -5.20
N MET A 318 -26.26 4.77 -6.48
CA MET A 318 -26.72 6.06 -6.96
C MET A 318 -28.24 6.02 -7.25
N SER A 319 -28.90 7.17 -7.17
CA SER A 319 -30.35 7.29 -7.40
C SER A 319 -30.82 6.88 -8.79
N ARG A 320 -29.91 6.77 -9.78
CA ARG A 320 -30.20 6.29 -11.13
C ARG A 320 -30.09 4.76 -11.28
N GLY A 321 -29.87 4.02 -10.19
CA GLY A 321 -29.68 2.58 -10.19
C GLY A 321 -28.24 2.12 -10.52
N GLU A 322 -27.36 3.06 -10.85
CA GLU A 322 -25.93 2.82 -11.02
C GLU A 322 -25.25 2.57 -9.66
N ALA A 323 -24.20 1.75 -9.64
CA ALA A 323 -23.41 1.50 -8.44
C ALA A 323 -21.94 1.83 -8.67
N VAL A 324 -21.34 2.58 -7.74
CA VAL A 324 -19.90 2.84 -7.71
C VAL A 324 -19.26 1.90 -6.71
N THR A 325 -18.16 1.25 -7.10
CA THR A 325 -17.33 0.48 -6.17
C THR A 325 -16.15 1.33 -5.76
N LEU A 326 -16.02 1.56 -4.47
CA LEU A 326 -14.94 2.29 -3.83
C LEU A 326 -13.73 1.37 -3.66
N THR A 327 -12.55 1.99 -3.61
CA THR A 327 -11.30 1.31 -3.27
C THR A 327 -11.27 0.94 -1.79
N GLU A 328 -11.85 1.81 -0.96
CA GLU A 328 -11.91 1.69 0.50
C GLU A 328 -13.31 2.00 0.99
N GLU A 329 -13.78 1.22 1.96
CA GLU A 329 -15.08 1.41 2.57
C GLU A 329 -15.12 2.67 3.46
N PRO A 330 -16.26 3.37 3.52
CA PRO A 330 -16.53 4.32 4.60
C PRO A 330 -16.47 3.60 5.95
N VAL A 331 -15.96 4.27 6.97
CA VAL A 331 -15.84 3.71 8.32
C VAL A 331 -16.74 4.48 9.26
N SER A 332 -17.45 3.78 10.15
CA SER A 332 -18.23 4.39 11.23
C SER A 332 -17.46 4.29 12.54
N LEU A 333 -17.13 5.44 13.14
CA LEU A 333 -16.40 5.53 14.40
C LEU A 333 -17.05 6.56 15.30
N ASN A 334 -17.33 6.17 16.55
CA ASN A 334 -18.00 7.01 17.53
C ASN A 334 -19.31 7.63 17.01
N GLY A 335 -20.01 6.90 16.13
CA GLY A 335 -21.25 7.37 15.51
C GLY A 335 -21.07 8.41 14.40
N MET A 336 -19.85 8.68 13.95
CA MET A 336 -19.53 9.54 12.80
C MET A 336 -19.05 8.72 11.61
N ILE A 337 -19.33 9.21 10.40
CA ILE A 337 -18.85 8.61 9.15
C ILE A 337 -17.53 9.24 8.74
N PHE A 338 -16.52 8.40 8.59
CA PHE A 338 -15.22 8.73 8.02
C PHE A 338 -15.13 8.17 6.61
N VAL A 339 -14.53 8.94 5.71
CA VAL A 339 -14.40 8.55 4.30
C VAL A 339 -12.99 8.80 3.79
N SER A 340 -12.58 8.03 2.80
CA SER A 340 -11.31 8.22 2.10
C SER A 340 -11.41 9.31 1.03
N PRO A 341 -10.28 9.85 0.55
CA PRO A 341 -10.25 10.71 -0.64
C PRO A 341 -10.90 10.09 -1.89
N ASP A 342 -10.91 8.76 -2.01
CA ASP A 342 -11.57 8.05 -3.11
C ASP A 342 -13.09 8.24 -3.07
N TYR A 343 -13.70 8.13 -1.88
CA TYR A 343 -15.12 8.45 -1.69
C TYR A 343 -15.41 9.91 -2.03
N LEU A 344 -14.59 10.85 -1.55
CA LEU A 344 -14.79 12.28 -1.85
C LEU A 344 -14.72 12.55 -3.36
N SER A 345 -13.84 11.83 -4.05
CA SER A 345 -13.64 11.96 -5.49
C SER A 345 -14.79 11.38 -6.31
N ARG A 346 -15.18 10.14 -6.02
CA ARG A 346 -16.13 9.39 -6.85
C ARG A 346 -17.60 9.61 -6.46
N VAL A 347 -17.84 9.93 -5.19
CA VAL A 347 -19.19 10.01 -4.60
C VAL A 347 -19.52 11.46 -4.24
N ALA A 348 -18.64 12.17 -3.53
CA ALA A 348 -18.93 13.56 -3.17
C ALA A 348 -18.74 14.55 -4.35
N ASN A 349 -18.22 14.09 -5.49
CA ASN A 349 -17.93 14.89 -6.67
C ASN A 349 -16.96 16.07 -6.38
N LEU A 350 -15.98 15.82 -5.52
CA LEU A 350 -14.93 16.78 -5.16
C LEU A 350 -13.61 16.32 -5.76
N ARG A 351 -12.71 17.20 -6.19
CA ARG A 351 -11.32 16.78 -6.43
C ARG A 351 -10.61 16.75 -5.09
N ALA A 352 -10.04 15.61 -4.71
CA ALA A 352 -9.29 15.47 -3.47
C ALA A 352 -7.79 15.26 -3.74
N TYR A 353 -6.94 16.04 -3.07
CA TYR A 353 -5.49 15.97 -3.16
C TYR A 353 -4.90 15.91 -1.75
N TRP A 354 -4.23 14.81 -1.41
CA TRP A 354 -3.55 14.65 -0.13
C TRP A 354 -2.05 14.92 -0.28
N ASP A 355 -1.57 15.90 0.49
CA ASP A 355 -0.18 16.29 0.65
C ASP A 355 0.34 15.69 1.96
N ALA A 356 0.87 14.47 1.89
CA ALA A 356 1.32 13.72 3.05
C ALA A 356 2.49 14.40 3.79
N ALA A 357 3.36 15.12 3.06
CA ALA A 357 4.51 15.81 3.64
C ALA A 357 4.09 16.98 4.54
N ASN A 358 3.01 17.67 4.18
CA ASN A 358 2.47 18.80 4.94
C ASN A 358 1.19 18.46 5.72
N LEU A 359 0.83 17.18 5.80
CA LEU A 359 -0.40 16.68 6.42
C LEU A 359 -1.65 17.48 5.99
N ARG A 360 -1.81 17.73 4.69
CA ARG A 360 -2.86 18.62 4.19
C ARG A 360 -3.70 17.99 3.09
N LEU A 361 -5.02 17.98 3.27
CA LEU A 361 -6.00 17.57 2.27
C LEU A 361 -6.59 18.80 1.59
N GLU A 362 -6.30 18.99 0.31
CA GLU A 362 -6.91 20.02 -0.54
C GLU A 362 -8.09 19.43 -1.31
N LEU A 363 -9.25 20.05 -1.16
CA LEU A 363 -10.49 19.70 -1.84
C LEU A 363 -10.89 20.82 -2.79
N GLN A 364 -11.44 20.46 -3.95
CA GLN A 364 -12.01 21.43 -4.88
C GLN A 364 -13.39 21.00 -5.35
N THR A 365 -14.34 21.94 -5.40
CA THR A 365 -15.65 21.67 -5.98
C THR A 365 -15.54 21.50 -7.50
N GLN A 366 -16.17 20.47 -8.05
CA GLN A 366 -16.30 20.31 -9.49
C GLN A 366 -17.54 21.09 -9.94
N ARG A 367 -17.31 22.13 -10.75
CA ARG A 367 -18.37 22.96 -11.36
C ARG A 367 -18.99 22.30 -12.58
#